data_AF-A0A2T0YHH6-F1
#
_entry.id   AF-A0A2T0YHH6-F1
#
_cell.length_a   1.000
_cell.length_b   1.000
_cell.length_c   1.000
_cell.angle_alpha   90.00
_cell.angle_beta   90.00
_cell.angle_gamma   90.00
#
_symmetry.space_group_name_H-M   'P 1'
#
loop_
_entity.id
_entity.type
_entity.pdbx_description
1 polymer ?
#
loop_
_entity_poly.entity_id
_entity_poly.type
_entity_poly.pdbx_seq_one_letter_code
_entity_poly.pdbx_strand_id
1 'polypeptide(L)'
;MTLRILLADDQELVRTGLRTLCEREGDSTVIAEAADGHQAVALARAHRPEVVLMDLRLPGMDGITATRRILAEARDAIAPADS
;
A
#
# COMPACT_ATOMS: atom_id res chain seq x y z
N MET A 1 3.54 -19.03 -3.46
CA MET A 1 4.15 -17.70 -3.31
C MET A 1 3.06 -16.82 -2.73
N THR A 2 3.30 -16.12 -1.62
CA THR A 2 2.26 -15.39 -0.89
C THR A 2 2.25 -13.92 -1.29
N LEU A 3 1.10 -13.41 -1.73
CA LEU A 3 0.93 -12.03 -2.20
C LEU A 3 1.10 -11.03 -1.05
N ARG A 4 1.96 -10.02 -1.23
CA ARG A 4 2.32 -9.05 -0.18
C ARG A 4 1.52 -7.75 -0.32
N ILE A 5 0.68 -7.46 0.67
CA ILE A 5 -0.29 -6.36 0.62
C ILE A 5 0.05 -5.26 1.62
N LEU A 6 -0.09 -3.99 1.20
CA LEU A 6 -0.17 -2.82 2.08
C LEU A 6 -1.63 -2.33 2.14
N LEU A 7 -2.15 -2.10 3.33
CA LEU A 7 -3.46 -1.45 3.53
C LEU A 7 -3.27 0.02 3.90
N ALA A 8 -4.04 0.92 3.30
CA ALA A 8 -4.06 2.34 3.65
C ALA A 8 -5.51 2.81 3.80
N ASP A 9 -5.92 3.05 5.04
CA ASP A 9 -7.26 3.52 5.42
C ASP A 9 -7.15 4.19 6.80
N ASP A 10 -7.85 5.31 7.03
CA ASP A 10 -7.76 6.06 8.29
C ASP A 10 -8.54 5.40 9.45
N GLN A 11 -9.39 4.41 9.14
CA GLN A 11 -10.21 3.69 10.11
C GLN A 11 -9.64 2.32 10.44
N GLU A 12 -9.20 2.14 11.69
CA GLU A 12 -8.65 0.88 12.20
C GLU A 12 -9.59 -0.32 12.03
N LEU A 13 -10.90 -0.11 12.21
CA LEU A 13 -11.91 -1.16 12.03
C LEU A 13 -11.94 -1.67 10.58
N VAL A 14 -11.82 -0.77 9.60
CA VAL A 14 -11.79 -1.12 8.19
C VAL A 14 -10.52 -1.90 7.88
N ARG A 15 -9.35 -1.44 8.34
CA ARG A 15 -8.09 -2.16 8.15
C ARG A 15 -8.12 -3.57 8.76
N THR A 16 -8.68 -3.71 9.96
CA THR A 16 -8.84 -5.02 10.63
C THR A 16 -9.71 -5.98 9.81
N GLY A 17 -10.84 -5.48 9.29
CA GLY A 17 -11.73 -6.26 8.44
C GLY A 17 -11.08 -6.67 7.12
N LEU A 18 -10.41 -5.74 6.44
CA LEU A 18 -9.68 -5.99 5.20
C LEU A 18 -8.53 -6.98 5.40
N ARG A 19 -7.73 -6.84 6.46
CA ARG A 19 -6.68 -7.80 6.82
C ARG A 19 -7.24 -9.21 6.97
N THR A 20 -8.31 -9.35 7.74
CA THR A 20 -8.98 -10.65 7.96
C THR A 20 -9.45 -11.26 6.64
N LEU A 21 -10.01 -10.44 5.73
CA LEU A 21 -10.46 -10.90 4.41
C LEU A 21 -9.30 -11.30 3.50
N CYS A 22 -8.21 -10.54 3.48
CA CYS A 22 -7.03 -10.84 2.68
C CYS A 22 -6.32 -12.12 3.14
N GLU A 23 -6.16 -12.31 4.45
CA GLU A 23 -5.36 -13.41 5.02
C GLU A 23 -6.14 -14.73 5.13
N ARG A 24 -7.46 -14.73 4.89
CA ARG A 24 -8.36 -15.87 5.09
C ARG A 24 -7.95 -17.16 4.37
N GLU A 25 -7.54 -17.07 3.11
CA GLU A 25 -7.20 -18.23 2.27
C GLU A 25 -5.69 -18.52 2.26
N GLY A 26 -4.88 -17.78 3.04
CA GLY A 26 -3.43 -17.99 3.18
C GLY A 26 -2.55 -17.62 1.97
N ASP A 27 -3.17 -17.27 0.84
CA ASP A 27 -2.46 -16.88 -0.39
C ASP A 27 -1.98 -15.43 -0.39
N SER A 28 -2.34 -14.64 0.63
CA SER A 28 -1.87 -13.27 0.81
C SER A 28 -1.54 -12.92 2.25
N THR A 29 -0.72 -11.89 2.45
CA THR A 29 -0.29 -11.40 3.76
C THR A 29 -0.25 -9.89 3.75
N VAL A 30 -0.84 -9.27 4.77
CA VAL A 30 -0.75 -7.82 4.95
C VAL A 30 0.55 -7.50 5.69
N ILE A 31 1.52 -6.96 4.95
CA ILE A 31 2.89 -6.71 5.42
C ILE A 31 3.06 -5.34 6.09
N ALA A 32 2.11 -4.43 5.89
CA ALA A 32 2.14 -3.08 6.44
C ALA A 32 0.74 -2.45 6.43
N GLU A 33 0.52 -1.46 7.29
CA GLU A 33 -0.70 -0.67 7.38
C GLU A 33 -0.36 0.83 7.52
N ALA A 34 -1.12 1.68 6.85
CA ALA A 34 -1.02 3.13 6.90
C ALA A 34 -2.37 3.74 7.32
N ALA A 35 -2.32 4.78 8.15
CA ALA A 35 -3.50 5.56 8.55
C ALA A 35 -3.64 6.89 7.78
N ASP A 36 -2.66 7.23 6.95
CA ASP A 36 -2.64 8.45 6.15
C ASP A 36 -1.85 8.25 4.84
N GLY A 37 -2.02 9.17 3.87
CA GLY A 37 -1.38 9.03 2.56
C GLY A 37 0.14 9.21 2.59
N HIS A 38 0.71 9.95 3.55
CA HIS A 38 2.16 10.08 3.68
C HIS A 38 2.79 8.78 4.20
N GLN A 39 2.17 8.15 5.19
CA GLN A 39 2.55 6.83 5.68
C GLN A 39 2.45 5.79 4.57
N ALA A 40 1.38 5.82 3.77
CA ALA A 40 1.22 4.87 2.66
C ALA A 40 2.37 4.95 1.66
N VAL A 41 2.80 6.16 1.27
CA VAL A 41 3.96 6.36 0.38
C VAL A 41 5.25 5.84 1.04
N ALA A 42 5.50 6.21 2.30
CA ALA A 42 6.72 5.79 3.01
C ALA A 42 6.81 4.27 3.17
N LEU A 43 5.71 3.62 3.56
CA LEU A 43 5.64 2.17 3.75
C LEU A 43 5.70 1.42 2.41
N ALA A 44 5.09 1.94 1.35
CA ALA A 44 5.21 1.34 0.02
C ALA A 44 6.67 1.35 -0.46
N ARG A 45 7.41 2.45 -0.23
CA ARG A 45 8.84 2.53 -0.54
C ARG A 45 9.67 1.53 0.26
N ALA A 46 9.42 1.45 1.57
CA ALA A 46 10.19 0.61 2.48
C ALA A 46 9.93 -0.89 2.25
N HIS A 47 8.67 -1.27 2.05
CA HIS A 47 8.28 -2.68 2.00
C HIS A 47 8.13 -3.23 0.58
N ARG A 48 8.02 -2.37 -0.44
CA ARG A 48 7.80 -2.78 -1.84
C ARG A 48 6.66 -3.82 -1.95
N PRO A 49 5.44 -3.48 -1.51
CA PRO A 49 4.29 -4.38 -1.62
C PRO A 49 3.94 -4.64 -3.09
N GLU A 50 3.31 -5.77 -3.36
CA GLU A 50 2.82 -6.12 -4.70
C GLU A 50 1.46 -5.49 -4.98
N VAL A 51 0.65 -5.34 -3.93
CA VAL A 51 -0.67 -4.71 -3.99
C VAL A 51 -0.80 -3.70 -2.84
N VAL A 52 -1.39 -2.55 -3.16
CA VAL A 52 -1.81 -1.56 -2.17
C VAL A 52 -3.33 -1.43 -2.25
N LEU A 53 -4.03 -1.69 -1.15
CA LEU A 53 -5.44 -1.31 -1.00
C LEU A 53 -5.48 0.08 -0.38
N MET A 54 -6.04 1.04 -1.12
CA MET A 54 -5.93 2.47 -0.83
C MET A 54 -7.32 3.10 -0.69
N ASP A 55 -7.62 3.64 0.48
CA ASP A 55 -8.74 4.58 0.64
C ASP A 55 -8.43 5.89 -0.10
N LEU A 56 -9.46 6.46 -0.72
CA LEU A 56 -9.34 7.71 -1.47
C LEU A 56 -9.29 8.94 -0.56
N ARG A 57 -9.91 8.88 0.62
CA ARG A 57 -10.07 10.02 1.53
C ARG A 57 -9.21 9.89 2.79
N LEU A 58 -7.90 9.87 2.58
CA LEU A 58 -6.93 9.88 3.67
C LEU A 58 -6.61 11.29 4.19
N PRO A 59 -6.30 11.45 5.48
CA PRO A 59 -5.83 12.71 6.05
C PRO A 59 -4.42 13.06 5.54
N GLY A 60 -4.10 14.36 5.53
CA GLY A 60 -2.79 14.89 5.10
C GLY A 60 -2.55 14.84 3.59
N MET A 61 -2.49 13.63 3.02
CA MET A 61 -2.41 13.39 1.58
C MET A 61 -3.53 12.43 1.18
N ASP A 62 -4.32 12.82 0.18
CA ASP A 62 -5.39 11.96 -0.34
C ASP A 62 -4.83 10.71 -1.04
N GLY A 63 -5.66 9.66 -1.13
CA GLY A 63 -5.24 8.36 -1.68
C GLY A 63 -4.90 8.39 -3.16
N ILE A 64 -5.46 9.32 -3.93
CA ILE A 64 -5.17 9.47 -5.36
C ILE A 64 -3.76 10.02 -5.53
N THR A 65 -3.42 11.06 -4.78
CA THR A 65 -2.09 11.66 -4.75
C THR A 65 -1.05 10.66 -4.23
N ALA A 66 -1.37 9.92 -3.17
CA ALA A 66 -0.50 8.86 -2.66
C ALA A 66 -0.26 7.77 -3.71
N THR A 67 -1.31 7.28 -4.37
CA THR A 67 -1.22 6.28 -5.44
C THR A 67 -0.32 6.74 -6.59
N ARG A 68 -0.48 7.99 -7.05
CA ARG A 68 0.37 8.55 -8.11
C ARG A 68 1.84 8.57 -7.71
N ARG A 69 2.16 8.95 -6.48
CA ARG A 69 3.54 8.96 -5.96
C ARG A 69 4.11 7.56 -5.85
N ILE A 70 3.37 6.61 -5.29
CA ILE A 70 3.77 5.20 -5.19
C ILE A 70 4.08 4.62 -6.58
N LEU A 71 3.21 4.87 -7.56
CA LEU A 71 3.42 4.38 -8.93
C LEU A 71 4.62 5.05 -9.62
N ALA A 72 4.89 6.32 -9.37
CA ALA A 72 6.09 6.99 -9.88
C ALA A 72 7.36 6.33 -9.32
N GLU A 73 7.43 6.13 -8.00
CA GLU A 73 8.57 5.50 -7.33
C GLU A 73 8.76 4.01 -7.68
N ALA A 74 7.66 3.32 -8.02
CA ALA A 74 7.71 1.94 -8.51
C ALA A 74 8.30 1.88 -9.93
N ARG A 75 7.93 2.82 -10.82
CA ARG A 75 8.47 2.89 -12.18
C ARG A 75 9.95 3.24 -12.19
N ASP A 76 10.38 4.17 -11.34
CA ASP A 76 11.79 4.55 -11.23
C ASP A 76 12.67 3.37 -10.75
N ALA A 77 12.09 2.46 -9.96
CA ALA A 77 12.79 1.25 -9.53
C ALA A 77 12.83 0.14 -10.61
N ILE A 78 12.01 0.23 -11.65
CA ILE A 78 11.93 -0.73 -12.76
C ILE A 78 12.65 -0.20 -14.01
N ALA A 79 12.93 1.11 -14.08
CA ALA A 79 13.70 1.69 -15.17
C ALA A 79 15.10 1.03 -15.23
N PRO A 80 15.52 0.50 -16.40
CA PRO A 80 16.84 -0.10 -16.55
C PRO A 80 17.91 0.98 -16.34
N ALA A 81 18.96 0.64 -15.58
CA ALA A 81 20.03 1.54 -15.17
C ALA A 81 20.93 2.06 -16.31
N ASP A 82 20.62 1.75 -17.57
CA ASP A 82 21.43 2.12 -18.73
C ASP A 82 20.65 3.05 -19.67
N SER A 83 20.88 4.35 -19.51
CA SER A 83 20.75 5.38 -20.54
C SER A 83 21.91 6.36 -20.42
#